data_AF-A0A5C9ELG0-F1
#
_entry.id   AF-A0A5C9ELG0-F1
#
_cell.length_a   1.000
_cell.length_b   1.000
_cell.length_c   1.000
_cell.angle_alpha   90.00
_cell.angle_beta   90.00
_cell.angle_gamma   90.00
#
_symmetry.space_group_name_H-M   'P 1'
#
loop_
_entity.id
_entity.type
_entity.pdbx_description
1 polymer ?
#
loop_
_entity_poly.entity_id
_entity_poly.type
_entity_poly.pdbx_seq_one_letter_code
_entity_poly.pdbx_strand_id
1 'polypeptide(L)'
;MKTANSFVLIPQLRENCVIEGEKNLLSGYEKGDVIFLISNTPTKKYSILSKIEHIEYSKKNRNIYVDQRILGNFGKKDEVSLLKYNPAEALEVHISISTDYSMITPGDWTFNIKPSLNNKLLDLGSDISFLIPWEGGAPIIGNGIVSHTLPNPPVYIGNRTSIFIEKSPQNQLSLLKQQKIKEQEERVDILQKQVAHDTLNIIKTIKTGNFPTRGRKYRFENITPKKLFDSILSIFKGIDLIESPLEITYDYDNQDYFASVVYVLTSENNLQLLDIQITSLHNSGNLIIWATGKDEQRLSTTLDYYEDLIIQMKQGLEEKIEILSIRCPECGGELPIKHINMNGIVECVFCNTISRIPKSFRY
;
A
#
# COMPACT_ATOMS: atom_id res chain seq x y z
N MET A 1 -6.68 21.69 10.89
CA MET A 1 -5.32 21.11 10.87
C MET A 1 -4.41 22.01 11.70
N LYS A 2 -3.78 21.50 12.76
CA LYS A 2 -2.63 22.21 13.38
C LYS A 2 -1.60 22.41 12.27
N THR A 3 -1.18 23.65 12.05
CA THR A 3 -0.31 24.10 10.96
C THR A 3 0.82 23.10 10.71
N ALA A 4 0.72 22.32 9.62
CA ALA A 4 1.85 21.54 9.16
C ALA A 4 2.99 22.52 8.87
N ASN A 5 4.18 22.26 9.40
CA ASN A 5 5.34 23.12 9.19
C ASN A 5 5.60 23.19 7.68
N SER A 6 5.37 24.36 7.08
CA SER A 6 5.57 24.60 5.64
C SER A 6 7.06 24.79 5.35
N PHE A 7 7.52 24.17 4.27
CA PHE A 7 8.88 24.26 3.74
C PHE A 7 8.82 24.65 2.27
N VAL A 8 9.84 25.35 1.80
CA VAL A 8 10.01 25.70 0.39
C VAL A 8 10.82 24.62 -0.31
N LEU A 9 10.26 24.05 -1.37
CA LEU A 9 10.93 23.05 -2.19
C LEU A 9 11.96 23.70 -3.12
N ILE A 10 13.22 23.29 -3.00
CA ILE A 10 14.34 23.77 -3.81
C ILE A 10 14.89 22.60 -4.65
N PRO A 11 14.58 22.52 -5.95
CA PRO A 11 15.09 21.46 -6.81
C PRO A 11 16.60 21.55 -7.04
N GLN A 12 17.30 20.41 -6.97
CA GLN A 12 18.74 20.26 -7.23
C GLN A 12 19.03 18.90 -7.88
N LEU A 13 20.19 18.73 -8.51
CA LEU A 13 20.63 17.42 -8.99
C LEU A 13 21.23 16.62 -7.83
N ARG A 14 20.44 15.75 -7.21
CA ARG A 14 20.85 14.87 -6.09
C ARG A 14 19.87 13.72 -5.92
N GLU A 15 20.30 12.57 -5.41
CA GLU A 15 19.42 11.41 -5.25
C GLU A 15 18.52 11.49 -4.00
N ASN A 16 19.08 11.95 -2.88
CA ASN A 16 18.41 12.05 -1.59
C ASN A 16 18.18 13.51 -1.19
N CYS A 17 17.39 13.77 -0.14
CA CYS A 17 17.03 15.13 0.25
C CYS A 17 17.87 15.70 1.40
N VAL A 18 17.89 17.03 1.48
CA VAL A 18 18.39 17.78 2.65
C VAL A 18 17.29 18.68 3.16
N ILE A 19 17.12 18.66 4.48
CA ILE A 19 16.14 19.51 5.15
C ILE A 19 16.89 20.59 5.92
N GLU A 20 16.57 21.85 5.65
CA GLU A 20 17.09 23.02 6.34
C GLU A 20 15.97 23.66 7.16
N GLY A 21 16.21 23.92 8.44
CA GLY A 21 15.17 24.45 9.33
C GLY A 21 15.58 24.61 10.79
N GLU A 22 14.69 25.17 11.61
CA GLU A 22 14.97 25.35 13.04
C GLU A 22 15.07 23.99 13.75
N LYS A 23 16.05 23.86 14.67
CA LYS A 23 16.29 22.61 15.41
C LYS A 23 15.04 22.04 16.09
N ASN A 24 14.19 22.91 16.61
CA ASN A 24 12.96 22.54 17.29
C ASN A 24 11.97 21.86 16.32
N LEU A 25 11.86 22.41 15.11
CA LEU A 25 10.97 21.90 14.05
C LEU A 25 11.47 20.57 13.47
N LEU A 26 12.80 20.42 13.41
CA LEU A 26 13.45 19.24 12.81
C LEU A 26 13.77 18.13 13.80
N SER A 27 13.45 18.32 15.08
CA SER A 27 13.78 17.38 16.17
C SER A 27 13.18 15.97 16.02
N GLY A 28 12.10 15.82 15.23
CA GLY A 28 11.46 14.53 14.95
C GLY A 28 12.02 13.77 13.74
N TYR A 29 13.05 14.32 13.08
CA TYR A 29 13.64 13.76 11.86
C TYR A 29 15.10 13.41 12.07
N GLU A 30 15.53 12.32 11.43
CA GLU A 30 16.90 11.81 11.49
C GLU A 30 17.41 11.46 10.09
N LYS A 31 18.73 11.37 9.95
CA LYS A 31 19.35 10.87 8.71
C LYS A 31 18.86 9.45 8.43
N GLY A 32 18.42 9.21 7.22
CA GLY A 32 17.92 7.93 6.74
C GLY A 32 16.41 7.78 6.82
N ASP A 33 15.71 8.66 7.54
CA ASP A 33 14.25 8.71 7.52
C ASP A 33 13.75 8.96 6.11
N VAL A 34 12.63 8.33 5.76
CA VAL A 34 11.93 8.58 4.50
C VAL A 34 10.78 9.55 4.78
N ILE A 35 10.57 10.49 3.87
CA ILE A 35 9.56 11.53 4.00
C ILE A 35 8.75 11.65 2.71
N PHE A 36 7.46 11.92 2.88
CA PHE A 36 6.61 12.48 1.87
C PHE A 36 6.64 14.01 1.94
N LEU A 37 6.84 14.62 0.78
CA LEU A 37 6.64 16.04 0.57
C LEU A 37 5.26 16.22 -0.04
N ILE A 38 4.32 16.78 0.72
CA ILE A 38 2.93 16.96 0.29
C ILE A 38 2.73 18.42 -0.06
N SER A 39 2.18 18.70 -1.24
CA SER A 39 1.81 20.06 -1.66
C SER A 39 0.88 20.72 -0.64
N ASN A 40 1.23 21.93 -0.21
CA ASN A 40 0.35 22.75 0.64
C ASN A 40 -0.70 23.52 -0.18
N THR A 41 -0.60 23.51 -1.52
CA THR A 41 -1.55 24.18 -2.39
C THR A 41 -2.84 23.33 -2.50
N PRO A 42 -4.02 23.83 -2.07
CA PRO A 42 -5.25 23.03 -2.00
C PRO A 42 -5.72 22.46 -3.33
N THR A 43 -5.40 23.14 -4.44
CA THR A 43 -5.76 22.73 -5.80
C THR A 43 -4.79 21.72 -6.40
N LYS A 44 -3.67 21.43 -5.73
CA LYS A 44 -2.61 20.56 -6.23
C LYS A 44 -2.38 19.41 -5.26
N LYS A 45 -2.98 18.26 -5.56
CA LYS A 45 -2.86 17.03 -4.77
C LYS A 45 -1.70 16.19 -5.27
N TYR A 46 -0.49 16.52 -4.85
CA TYR A 46 0.71 15.81 -5.30
C TYR A 46 1.68 15.56 -4.14
N SER A 47 2.44 14.48 -4.26
CA SER A 47 3.48 14.14 -3.29
C SER A 47 4.70 13.55 -3.96
N ILE A 48 5.88 13.79 -3.36
CA ILE A 48 7.11 13.10 -3.74
C ILE A 48 7.73 12.44 -2.51
N LEU A 49 8.33 11.28 -2.72
CA LEU A 49 9.03 10.52 -1.69
C LEU A 49 10.53 10.83 -1.75
N SER A 50 11.16 11.03 -0.60
CA SER A 50 12.62 11.15 -0.54
C SER A 50 13.19 10.67 0.79
N LYS A 51 14.47 10.28 0.79
CA LYS A 51 15.21 9.90 1.99
C LYS A 51 16.03 11.07 2.49
N ILE A 52 16.04 11.30 3.80
CA ILE A 52 16.83 12.36 4.43
C ILE A 52 18.30 11.97 4.44
N GLU A 53 19.12 12.73 3.72
CA GLU A 53 20.56 12.57 3.67
C GLU A 53 21.28 13.41 4.73
N HIS A 54 20.85 14.67 4.86
CA HIS A 54 21.37 15.62 5.84
C HIS A 54 20.25 16.51 6.40
N ILE A 55 20.51 16.97 7.63
CA ILE A 55 19.67 17.94 8.34
C ILE A 55 20.56 19.13 8.68
N GLU A 56 20.16 20.31 8.21
CA GLU A 56 20.85 21.57 8.42
C GLU A 56 20.03 22.48 9.32
N TYR A 57 20.66 23.02 10.36
CA TYR A 57 19.96 23.89 11.31
C TYR A 57 20.07 25.35 10.89
N SER A 58 18.92 25.98 10.64
CA SER A 58 18.81 27.38 10.24
C SER A 58 17.70 28.07 11.02
N LYS A 59 17.95 29.29 11.49
CA LYS A 59 16.91 30.12 12.14
C LYS A 59 16.02 30.86 11.16
N LYS A 60 16.43 30.97 9.89
CA LYS A 60 15.79 31.85 8.89
C LYS A 60 15.17 31.08 7.75
N ASN A 61 15.73 29.94 7.40
CA ASN A 61 15.32 29.17 6.22
C ASN A 61 14.52 27.95 6.64
N ARG A 62 13.57 27.57 5.78
CA ARG A 62 12.78 26.33 5.87
C ARG A 62 12.76 25.72 4.49
N ASN A 63 13.90 25.18 4.06
CA ASN A 63 14.08 24.69 2.71
C ASN A 63 14.17 23.16 2.71
N ILE A 64 13.71 22.57 1.62
CA ILE A 64 13.98 21.16 1.34
C ILE A 64 14.60 21.06 -0.05
N TYR A 65 15.79 20.49 -0.10
CA TYR A 65 16.52 20.26 -1.33
C TYR A 65 16.27 18.83 -1.81
N VAL A 66 15.72 18.64 -3.01
CA VAL A 66 15.40 17.31 -3.58
C VAL A 66 15.86 17.18 -5.03
N ASP A 67 15.90 15.95 -5.55
CA ASP A 67 16.16 15.71 -6.97
C ASP A 67 15.18 16.48 -7.86
N GLN A 68 15.70 17.29 -8.77
CA GLN A 68 14.89 17.93 -9.79
C GLN A 68 14.21 16.93 -10.75
N ARG A 69 14.73 15.71 -10.86
CA ARG A 69 14.19 14.66 -11.76
C ARG A 69 12.93 14.00 -11.23
N ILE A 70 12.68 14.05 -9.91
CA ILE A 70 11.52 13.41 -9.27
C ILE A 70 10.41 14.39 -8.90
N LEU A 71 10.54 15.68 -9.27
CA LEU A 71 9.57 16.72 -8.89
C LEU A 71 8.15 16.43 -9.38
N GLY A 72 8.02 15.69 -10.48
CA GLY A 72 6.74 15.44 -11.13
C GLY A 72 6.01 16.75 -11.42
N ASN A 73 4.86 16.94 -10.77
CA ASN A 73 4.03 18.13 -10.95
C ASN A 73 4.47 19.34 -10.10
N PHE A 74 5.41 19.19 -9.16
CA PHE A 74 5.88 20.32 -8.32
C PHE A 74 6.52 21.45 -9.14
N GLY A 75 6.15 22.68 -8.79
CA GLY A 75 6.80 23.89 -9.28
C GLY A 75 8.07 24.20 -8.49
N LYS A 76 8.91 25.08 -9.04
CA LYS A 76 10.06 25.61 -8.31
C LYS A 76 9.56 26.47 -7.15
N LYS A 77 10.10 26.25 -5.94
CA LYS A 77 9.73 26.97 -4.71
C LYS A 77 8.29 26.71 -4.24
N ASP A 78 7.68 25.61 -4.66
CA ASP A 78 6.40 25.19 -4.12
C ASP A 78 6.51 24.98 -2.61
N GLU A 79 5.45 25.35 -1.89
CA GLU A 79 5.33 25.07 -0.47
C GLU A 79 4.87 23.64 -0.25
N VAL A 80 5.60 22.93 0.60
CA VAL A 80 5.35 21.54 0.95
C VAL A 80 5.32 21.34 2.45
N SER A 81 4.56 20.35 2.89
CA SER A 81 4.62 19.82 4.25
C SER A 81 5.42 18.52 4.27
N LEU A 82 6.13 18.32 5.37
CA LEU A 82 6.86 17.09 5.65
C LEU A 82 5.95 16.09 6.35
N LEU A 83 5.92 14.87 5.82
CA LEU A 83 5.33 13.73 6.50
C LEU A 83 6.36 12.60 6.57
N LYS A 84 6.82 12.26 7.77
CA LYS A 84 7.66 11.09 7.99
C LYS A 84 6.90 9.82 7.62
N TYR A 85 7.52 8.96 6.83
CA TYR A 85 6.93 7.72 6.34
C TYR A 85 7.98 6.61 6.31
N ASN A 86 7.61 5.39 6.66
CA ASN A 86 8.53 4.25 6.65
C ASN A 86 8.05 3.24 5.59
N PRO A 87 8.62 3.24 4.38
CA PRO A 87 8.22 2.32 3.32
C PRO A 87 8.52 0.87 3.69
N ALA A 88 7.62 -0.03 3.28
CA ALA A 88 7.85 -1.46 3.37
C ALA A 88 8.94 -1.90 2.39
N GLU A 89 9.58 -3.02 2.69
CA GLU A 89 10.33 -3.74 1.67
C GLU A 89 9.36 -4.28 0.64
N ALA A 90 9.62 -4.06 -0.64
CA ALA A 90 8.88 -4.73 -1.70
C ALA A 90 9.20 -6.23 -1.69
N LEU A 91 8.19 -7.08 -1.64
CA LEU A 91 8.32 -8.50 -1.95
C LEU A 91 8.51 -8.68 -3.46
N GLU A 92 7.74 -7.93 -4.26
CA GLU A 92 7.79 -8.00 -5.72
C GLU A 92 7.75 -6.60 -6.34
N VAL A 93 8.50 -6.42 -7.42
CA VAL A 93 8.55 -5.18 -8.22
C VAL A 93 8.46 -5.54 -9.70
N HIS A 94 7.51 -4.94 -10.40
CA HIS A 94 7.35 -5.05 -11.84
C HIS A 94 7.81 -3.75 -12.51
N ILE A 95 8.73 -3.89 -13.46
CA ILE A 95 9.30 -2.78 -14.23
C ILE A 95 8.93 -2.96 -15.70
N SER A 96 8.17 -2.01 -16.24
CA SER A 96 7.83 -1.98 -17.66
C SER A 96 8.92 -1.23 -18.44
N ILE A 97 9.46 -1.87 -19.47
CA ILE A 97 10.48 -1.31 -20.38
C ILE A 97 9.98 -1.30 -21.83
N SER A 98 10.67 -0.55 -22.70
CA SER A 98 10.33 -0.53 -24.13
C SER A 98 10.57 -1.88 -24.79
N THR A 99 9.70 -2.24 -25.74
CA THR A 99 9.93 -3.37 -26.66
C THR A 99 11.23 -3.24 -27.45
N ASP A 100 11.78 -2.02 -27.58
CA ASP A 100 13.03 -1.72 -28.30
C ASP A 100 14.27 -2.32 -27.62
N TYR A 101 14.19 -2.67 -26.33
CA TYR A 101 15.27 -3.38 -25.63
C TYR A 101 15.35 -4.84 -26.10
N SER A 102 15.91 -5.09 -27.27
CA SER A 102 15.96 -6.41 -27.92
C SER A 102 16.57 -7.51 -27.03
N MET A 103 17.62 -7.17 -26.25
CA MET A 103 18.36 -8.14 -25.43
C MET A 103 17.69 -8.52 -24.11
N ILE A 104 16.70 -7.76 -23.64
CA ILE A 104 16.04 -8.02 -22.36
C ILE A 104 14.75 -8.79 -22.62
N THR A 105 14.59 -10.00 -22.07
CA THR A 105 13.33 -10.76 -22.19
C THR A 105 12.38 -10.43 -21.03
N PRO A 106 11.05 -10.54 -21.20
CA PRO A 106 10.14 -10.49 -20.06
C PRO A 106 10.40 -11.64 -19.07
N GLY A 107 10.19 -11.41 -17.77
CA GLY A 107 10.36 -12.45 -16.74
C GLY A 107 11.09 -11.97 -15.49
N ASP A 108 11.59 -12.89 -14.68
CA ASP A 108 12.37 -12.62 -13.47
C ASP A 108 13.80 -12.18 -13.83
N TRP A 109 14.20 -10.99 -13.37
CA TRP A 109 15.53 -10.41 -13.54
C TRP A 109 16.18 -10.04 -12.19
N THR A 110 15.68 -10.60 -11.09
CA THR A 110 16.09 -10.27 -9.73
C THR A 110 17.61 -10.28 -9.56
N PHE A 111 18.27 -11.35 -10.00
CA PHE A 111 19.71 -11.51 -9.81
C PHE A 111 20.53 -10.44 -10.55
N ASN A 112 20.14 -10.11 -11.78
CA ASN A 112 20.91 -9.22 -12.65
C ASN A 112 20.73 -7.74 -12.29
N ILE A 113 19.53 -7.35 -11.83
CA ILE A 113 19.16 -5.94 -11.70
C ILE A 113 19.17 -5.46 -10.25
N LYS A 114 18.76 -6.31 -9.30
CA LYS A 114 18.65 -5.95 -7.87
C LYS A 114 19.91 -5.31 -7.29
N PRO A 115 21.14 -5.77 -7.61
CA PRO A 115 22.36 -5.14 -7.07
C PRO A 115 22.44 -3.63 -7.37
N SER A 116 21.99 -3.20 -8.55
CA SER A 116 22.01 -1.78 -8.96
C SER A 116 20.86 -0.96 -8.38
N LEU A 117 19.86 -1.61 -7.79
CA LEU A 117 18.64 -1.00 -7.28
C LEU A 117 18.47 -1.16 -5.77
N ASN A 118 19.38 -1.84 -5.09
CA ASN A 118 19.26 -2.13 -3.67
C ASN A 118 19.14 -0.82 -2.86
N ASN A 119 18.21 -0.80 -1.91
CA ASN A 119 17.80 0.36 -1.11
C ASN A 119 17.18 1.53 -1.89
N LYS A 120 16.92 1.40 -3.19
CA LYS A 120 16.17 2.45 -3.91
C LYS A 120 14.72 2.49 -3.43
N LEU A 121 14.24 3.71 -3.24
CA LEU A 121 12.85 4.00 -2.95
C LEU A 121 12.07 4.02 -4.25
N LEU A 122 10.92 3.34 -4.27
CA LEU A 122 10.03 3.26 -5.40
C LEU A 122 8.69 3.89 -5.06
N ASP A 123 8.16 4.62 -6.03
CA ASP A 123 6.83 5.18 -6.01
C ASP A 123 6.09 4.79 -7.32
N LEU A 124 4.77 4.97 -7.36
CA LEU A 124 3.93 4.75 -8.53
C LEU A 124 4.40 5.62 -9.69
N GLY A 125 4.73 5.02 -10.83
CA GLY A 125 5.16 5.78 -12.01
C GLY A 125 6.55 6.40 -11.91
N SER A 126 7.35 6.02 -10.90
CA SER A 126 8.76 6.37 -10.85
C SER A 126 9.50 5.78 -12.05
N ASP A 127 10.30 6.62 -12.72
CA ASP A 127 11.30 6.14 -13.67
C ASP A 127 12.44 5.48 -12.89
N ILE A 128 12.86 4.31 -13.34
CA ILE A 128 13.95 3.56 -12.72
C ILE A 128 15.02 3.22 -13.75
N SER A 129 16.24 3.63 -13.44
CA SER A 129 17.44 3.25 -14.18
C SER A 129 18.17 2.13 -13.43
N PHE A 130 18.53 1.09 -14.15
CA PHE A 130 19.23 -0.09 -13.64
C PHE A 130 20.37 -0.52 -14.55
N LEU A 131 21.30 -1.27 -13.98
CA LEU A 131 22.45 -1.82 -14.69
C LEU A 131 22.30 -3.33 -14.80
N ILE A 132 22.51 -3.87 -16.00
CA ILE A 132 22.63 -5.30 -16.25
C ILE A 132 24.12 -5.59 -16.52
N PRO A 133 24.78 -6.44 -15.70
CA PRO A 133 26.13 -6.91 -15.97
C PRO A 133 26.18 -7.61 -17.34
N TRP A 134 27.19 -7.31 -18.15
CA TRP A 134 27.36 -7.91 -19.47
C TRP A 134 28.77 -8.47 -19.61
N GLU A 135 28.89 -9.75 -19.96
CA GLU A 135 30.18 -10.43 -20.09
C GLU A 135 31.02 -9.87 -21.26
N GLY A 136 30.38 -9.29 -22.28
CA GLY A 136 31.03 -8.73 -23.45
C GLY A 136 31.59 -7.32 -23.28
N GLY A 137 31.59 -6.74 -22.07
CA GLY A 137 32.21 -5.43 -21.80
C GLY A 137 31.41 -4.52 -20.86
N ALA A 138 31.07 -3.32 -21.31
CA ALA A 138 30.36 -2.33 -20.50
C ALA A 138 28.94 -2.82 -20.13
N PRO A 139 28.45 -2.53 -18.91
CA PRO A 139 27.11 -2.94 -18.48
C PRO A 139 26.04 -2.27 -19.34
N ILE A 140 24.93 -2.98 -19.55
CA ILE A 140 23.76 -2.44 -20.24
C ILE A 140 22.99 -1.56 -19.27
N ILE A 141 22.71 -0.32 -19.67
CA ILE A 141 21.85 0.60 -18.92
C ILE A 141 20.41 0.39 -19.40
N GLY A 142 19.56 -0.08 -18.49
CA GLY A 142 18.13 -0.17 -18.73
C GLY A 142 17.38 0.98 -18.05
N ASN A 143 16.35 1.48 -18.71
CA ASN A 143 15.39 2.42 -18.14
C ASN A 143 13.99 1.84 -18.28
N GLY A 144 13.23 1.92 -17.20
CA GLY A 144 11.84 1.48 -17.16
C GLY A 144 11.00 2.32 -16.21
N ILE A 145 9.72 1.97 -16.15
CA ILE A 145 8.74 2.59 -15.26
C ILE A 145 8.27 1.52 -14.28
N VAL A 146 8.25 1.84 -12.99
CA VAL A 146 7.65 0.96 -11.98
C VAL A 146 6.14 0.86 -12.27
N SER A 147 5.70 -0.33 -12.70
CA SER A 147 4.30 -0.57 -13.04
C SER A 147 3.51 -1.02 -11.82
N HIS A 148 4.06 -1.98 -11.06
CA HIS A 148 3.41 -2.57 -9.89
C HIS A 148 4.43 -2.97 -8.83
N THR A 149 4.03 -2.96 -7.57
CA THR A 149 4.80 -3.55 -6.47
C THR A 149 3.87 -4.26 -5.50
N LEU A 150 4.41 -5.23 -4.75
CA LEU A 150 3.76 -5.79 -3.58
C LEU A 150 4.63 -5.52 -2.34
N PRO A 151 4.15 -4.82 -1.30
CA PRO A 151 2.89 -4.06 -1.26
C PRO A 151 2.87 -2.89 -2.25
N ASN A 152 1.72 -2.22 -2.39
CA ASN A 152 1.60 -1.04 -3.26
C ASN A 152 2.61 0.05 -2.83
N PRO A 153 3.19 0.83 -3.77
CA PRO A 153 4.14 1.87 -3.42
C PRO A 153 3.51 2.94 -2.49
N PRO A 154 4.29 3.53 -1.58
CA PRO A 154 5.75 3.57 -1.57
C PRO A 154 6.42 2.34 -0.93
N VAL A 155 7.47 1.85 -1.57
CA VAL A 155 8.27 0.72 -1.07
C VAL A 155 9.75 0.97 -1.29
N TYR A 156 10.61 0.17 -0.67
CA TYR A 156 12.03 0.11 -1.03
C TYR A 156 12.39 -1.27 -1.55
N ILE A 157 13.39 -1.34 -2.43
CA ILE A 157 13.98 -2.60 -2.87
C ILE A 157 14.96 -3.06 -1.79
N GLY A 158 14.71 -4.22 -1.19
CA GLY A 158 15.58 -4.83 -0.20
C GLY A 158 16.10 -6.20 -0.64
N ASN A 159 16.60 -6.96 0.33
CA ASN A 159 17.23 -8.26 0.07
C ASN A 159 16.23 -9.32 -0.41
N ARG A 160 15.00 -9.29 0.09
CA ARG A 160 13.92 -10.25 -0.20
C ARG A 160 13.12 -9.90 -1.46
N THR A 161 13.39 -8.73 -2.05
CA THR A 161 12.67 -8.27 -3.23
C THR A 161 13.00 -9.13 -4.46
N SER A 162 11.95 -9.55 -5.17
CA SER A 162 12.00 -10.09 -6.52
C SER A 162 11.64 -9.01 -7.55
N ILE A 163 12.33 -8.99 -8.68
CA ILE A 163 12.19 -7.97 -9.72
C ILE A 163 11.87 -8.63 -11.05
N PHE A 164 10.73 -8.23 -11.64
CA PHE A 164 10.23 -8.74 -12.91
C PHE A 164 10.23 -7.64 -13.97
N ILE A 165 10.62 -8.00 -15.19
CA ILE A 165 10.55 -7.13 -16.36
C ILE A 165 9.35 -7.47 -17.23
N GLU A 166 8.68 -6.41 -17.67
CA GLU A 166 7.61 -6.43 -18.65
C GLU A 166 7.98 -5.56 -19.85
N LYS A 167 7.53 -5.95 -21.04
CA LYS A 167 7.75 -5.16 -22.25
C LYS A 167 6.45 -4.53 -22.73
N SER A 168 6.53 -3.26 -23.06
CA SER A 168 5.43 -2.52 -23.66
C SER A 168 5.94 -1.56 -24.74
N PRO A 169 5.18 -1.32 -25.81
CA PRO A 169 5.48 -0.27 -26.75
C PRO A 169 5.58 1.11 -26.08
N GLN A 170 6.39 2.01 -26.65
CA GLN A 170 6.70 3.32 -26.04
C GLN A 170 5.46 4.20 -25.77
N ASN A 171 4.44 4.13 -26.63
CA ASN A 171 3.17 4.83 -26.43
C ASN A 171 2.41 4.31 -25.20
N GLN A 172 2.41 2.99 -24.96
CA GLN A 172 1.79 2.39 -23.78
C GLN A 172 2.54 2.74 -22.49
N LEU A 173 3.87 2.84 -22.52
CA LEU A 173 4.66 3.31 -21.38
C LEU A 173 4.30 4.74 -20.98
N SER A 174 4.09 5.61 -21.96
CA SER A 174 3.64 6.99 -21.72
C SER A 174 2.26 7.04 -21.06
N LEU A 175 1.32 6.20 -21.52
CA LEU A 175 -0.02 6.08 -20.94
C LEU A 175 0.02 5.52 -19.50
N LEU A 176 0.81 4.46 -19.29
CA LEU A 176 1.03 3.87 -17.97
C LEU A 176 1.56 4.92 -17.00
N LYS A 177 2.54 5.73 -17.41
CA LYS A 177 3.09 6.81 -16.57
C LYS A 177 2.00 7.79 -16.13
N GLN A 178 1.17 8.25 -17.07
CA GLN A 178 0.09 9.18 -16.78
C GLN A 178 -0.95 8.57 -15.83
N GLN A 179 -1.31 7.29 -16.02
CA GLN A 179 -2.20 6.58 -15.11
C GLN A 179 -1.60 6.50 -13.70
N LYS A 180 -0.33 6.13 -13.57
CA LYS A 180 0.33 6.00 -12.28
C LYS A 180 0.49 7.35 -11.55
N ILE A 181 0.71 8.44 -12.28
CA ILE A 181 0.68 9.79 -11.69
C ILE A 181 -0.69 10.10 -11.08
N LYS A 182 -1.81 9.75 -11.74
CA LYS A 182 -3.15 9.94 -11.15
C LYS A 182 -3.34 9.10 -9.88
N GLU A 183 -2.89 7.85 -9.88
CA GLU A 183 -2.91 6.99 -8.69
C GLU A 183 -2.07 7.58 -7.53
N GLN A 184 -0.96 8.28 -7.82
CA GLN A 184 -0.22 9.03 -6.79
C GLN A 184 -1.05 10.15 -6.17
N GLU A 185 -1.81 10.90 -6.98
CA GLU A 185 -2.67 11.99 -6.49
C GLU A 185 -3.77 11.46 -5.57
N GLU A 186 -4.40 10.35 -5.95
CA GLU A 186 -5.40 9.65 -5.11
C GLU A 186 -4.80 9.16 -3.78
N ARG A 187 -3.54 8.68 -3.80
CA ARG A 187 -2.85 8.25 -2.58
C ARG A 187 -2.66 9.39 -1.58
N VAL A 188 -2.46 10.63 -2.03
CA VAL A 188 -2.31 11.78 -1.13
C VAL A 188 -3.53 11.93 -0.24
N ASP A 189 -4.73 11.76 -0.79
CA ASP A 189 -5.98 11.81 -0.02
C ASP A 189 -6.04 10.69 1.02
N ILE A 190 -5.61 9.48 0.66
CA ILE A 190 -5.56 8.32 1.57
C ILE A 190 -4.56 8.58 2.71
N LEU A 191 -3.36 9.05 2.40
CA LEU A 191 -2.32 9.34 3.38
C LEU A 191 -2.77 10.43 4.36
N GLN A 192 -3.38 11.51 3.87
CA GLN A 192 -3.90 12.57 4.72
C GLN A 192 -4.97 12.04 5.69
N LYS A 193 -5.87 11.16 5.23
CA LYS A 193 -6.85 10.48 6.10
C LYS A 193 -6.17 9.58 7.12
N GLN A 194 -5.18 8.77 6.72
CA GLN A 194 -4.48 7.85 7.63
C GLN A 194 -3.69 8.59 8.72
N VAL A 195 -3.09 9.73 8.39
CA VAL A 195 -2.41 10.58 9.38
C VAL A 195 -3.39 11.16 10.39
N ALA A 196 -4.56 11.61 9.93
CA ALA A 196 -5.58 12.19 10.81
C ALA A 196 -6.10 11.20 11.88
N HIS A 197 -6.03 9.89 11.61
CA HIS A 197 -6.55 8.83 12.47
C HIS A 197 -5.45 8.03 13.19
N ASP A 198 -4.18 8.47 13.17
CA ASP A 198 -3.02 7.77 13.75
C ASP A 198 -2.79 6.32 13.22
N THR A 199 -3.45 5.97 12.12
CA THR A 199 -3.41 4.66 11.45
C THR A 199 -1.98 4.24 11.09
N LEU A 200 -1.13 5.19 10.68
CA LEU A 200 0.24 4.91 10.23
C LEU A 200 1.12 4.35 11.36
N ASN A 201 0.97 4.84 12.59
CA ASN A 201 1.76 4.37 13.73
C ASN A 201 1.37 2.96 14.15
N ILE A 202 0.07 2.63 14.06
CA ILE A 202 -0.46 1.30 14.32
C ILE A 202 0.08 0.30 13.30
N ILE A 203 0.00 0.62 12.00
CA ILE A 203 0.54 -0.24 10.93
C ILE A 203 2.06 -0.42 11.08
N LYS A 204 2.79 0.64 11.41
CA LYS A 204 4.23 0.58 11.67
C LYS A 204 4.56 -0.42 12.78
N THR A 205 3.86 -0.32 13.90
CA THR A 205 4.07 -1.19 15.08
C THR A 205 3.89 -2.66 14.71
N ILE A 206 2.86 -2.97 13.93
CA ILE A 206 2.53 -4.33 13.49
C ILE A 206 3.60 -4.91 12.59
N LYS A 207 4.10 -4.12 11.63
CA LYS A 207 5.13 -4.56 10.70
C LYS A 207 6.50 -4.73 11.33
N THR A 208 6.95 -3.74 12.10
CA THR A 208 8.27 -3.80 12.74
C THR A 208 8.35 -4.99 13.70
N GLY A 209 7.24 -5.36 14.31
CA GLY A 209 7.16 -6.55 15.14
C GLY A 209 6.83 -7.86 14.42
N ASN A 210 6.65 -7.85 13.09
CA ASN A 210 6.27 -9.02 12.27
C ASN A 210 5.09 -9.81 12.87
N PHE A 211 4.00 -9.12 13.20
CA PHE A 211 2.89 -9.76 13.91
C PHE A 211 2.24 -10.85 13.05
N PRO A 212 1.92 -12.02 13.65
CA PRO A 212 1.16 -13.06 12.96
C PRO A 212 -0.23 -12.55 12.53
N THR A 213 -0.74 -13.13 11.46
CA THR A 213 -2.08 -12.89 10.91
C THR A 213 -2.81 -14.23 10.77
N ARG A 214 -4.06 -14.31 11.22
CA ARG A 214 -4.93 -15.48 11.04
C ARG A 214 -6.27 -15.07 10.46
N GLY A 215 -6.78 -15.86 9.51
CA GLY A 215 -8.05 -15.59 8.84
C GLY A 215 -9.07 -16.70 9.04
N ARG A 216 -10.34 -16.33 9.17
CA ARG A 216 -11.49 -17.25 9.08
C ARG A 216 -12.41 -16.84 7.95
N LYS A 217 -12.81 -17.81 7.16
CA LYS A 217 -13.82 -17.67 6.10
C LYS A 217 -15.09 -18.38 6.51
N TYR A 218 -16.21 -17.71 6.28
CA TYR A 218 -17.57 -18.21 6.44
C TYR A 218 -18.32 -18.04 5.13
N ARG A 219 -18.90 -19.12 4.63
CA ARG A 219 -19.80 -19.05 3.47
C ARG A 219 -21.21 -18.75 3.96
N PHE A 220 -21.94 -17.92 3.22
CA PHE A 220 -23.36 -17.67 3.45
C PHE A 220 -24.17 -17.94 2.19
N GLU A 221 -25.41 -18.36 2.39
CA GLU A 221 -26.39 -18.54 1.32
C GLU A 221 -27.73 -17.92 1.73
N ASN A 222 -28.46 -17.37 0.76
CA ASN A 222 -29.80 -16.80 0.93
C ASN A 222 -29.87 -15.61 1.93
N ILE A 223 -28.77 -14.89 2.12
CA ILE A 223 -28.70 -13.68 2.94
C ILE A 223 -28.30 -12.51 2.04
N THR A 224 -29.02 -11.39 2.12
CA THR A 224 -28.63 -10.16 1.43
C THR A 224 -27.29 -9.67 1.97
N PRO A 225 -26.24 -9.55 1.14
CA PRO A 225 -24.87 -9.26 1.59
C PRO A 225 -24.76 -7.90 2.27
N LYS A 226 -25.52 -6.90 1.81
CA LYS A 226 -25.62 -5.58 2.47
C LYS A 226 -26.19 -5.68 3.89
N LYS A 227 -27.27 -6.43 4.09
CA LYS A 227 -27.85 -6.63 5.44
C LYS A 227 -26.90 -7.38 6.36
N LEU A 228 -26.12 -8.32 5.80
CA LEU A 228 -25.06 -9.00 6.53
C LEU A 228 -23.99 -7.98 6.97
N PHE A 229 -23.52 -7.13 6.07
CA PHE A 229 -22.53 -6.10 6.38
C PHE A 229 -23.01 -5.11 7.46
N ASP A 230 -24.23 -4.59 7.34
CA ASP A 230 -24.85 -3.70 8.35
C ASP A 230 -24.89 -4.36 9.74
N SER A 231 -25.17 -5.67 9.77
CA SER A 231 -25.19 -6.44 11.01
C SER A 231 -23.79 -6.57 11.60
N ILE A 232 -22.78 -6.83 10.77
CA ILE A 232 -21.39 -6.83 11.21
C ILE A 232 -21.00 -5.46 11.76
N LEU A 233 -21.28 -4.36 11.06
CA LEU A 233 -20.98 -3.02 11.55
C LEU A 233 -21.59 -2.74 12.94
N SER A 234 -22.77 -3.31 13.22
CA SER A 234 -23.41 -3.19 14.53
C SER A 234 -22.68 -3.96 15.64
N ILE A 235 -22.10 -5.13 15.36
CA ILE A 235 -21.32 -5.93 16.33
C ILE A 235 -20.11 -5.15 16.81
N PHE A 236 -19.44 -4.49 15.86
CA PHE A 236 -18.21 -3.75 16.13
C PHE A 236 -18.47 -2.29 16.51
N LYS A 237 -19.70 -1.95 16.88
CA LYS A 237 -20.07 -0.60 17.30
C LYS A 237 -19.32 -0.22 18.59
N GLY A 238 -18.62 0.90 18.54
CA GLY A 238 -17.83 1.40 19.68
C GLY A 238 -16.38 0.92 19.69
N ILE A 239 -15.96 0.12 18.70
CA ILE A 239 -14.56 -0.17 18.44
C ILE A 239 -13.99 0.88 17.49
N ASP A 240 -12.74 1.27 17.72
CA ASP A 240 -12.05 2.27 16.91
C ASP A 240 -11.88 1.79 15.47
N LEU A 241 -12.21 2.67 14.53
CA LEU A 241 -12.10 2.44 13.09
C LEU A 241 -10.75 2.94 12.58
N ILE A 242 -10.06 2.09 11.82
CA ILE A 242 -8.83 2.45 11.11
C ILE A 242 -9.09 2.69 9.62
N GLU A 243 -9.99 1.92 9.02
CA GLU A 243 -10.51 2.18 7.69
C GLU A 243 -12.03 2.24 7.76
N SER A 244 -12.60 3.35 7.31
CA SER A 244 -14.04 3.50 7.20
C SER A 244 -14.63 2.40 6.30
N PRO A 245 -15.88 1.98 6.53
CA PRO A 245 -16.56 1.03 5.68
C PRO A 245 -16.49 1.43 4.20
N LEU A 246 -16.09 0.49 3.36
CA LEU A 246 -16.09 0.60 1.91
C LEU A 246 -17.10 -0.40 1.37
N GLU A 247 -18.06 0.08 0.59
CA GLU A 247 -19.08 -0.76 -0.06
C GLU A 247 -19.06 -0.48 -1.57
N ILE A 248 -19.13 -1.55 -2.35
CA ILE A 248 -19.18 -1.51 -3.81
C ILE A 248 -20.23 -2.53 -4.26
N THR A 249 -21.26 -2.05 -4.95
CA THR A 249 -22.23 -2.91 -5.63
C THR A 249 -21.88 -2.95 -7.11
N TYR A 250 -21.57 -4.13 -7.62
CA TYR A 250 -21.25 -4.35 -9.03
C TYR A 250 -22.52 -4.59 -9.86
N ASP A 251 -23.46 -5.36 -9.29
CA ASP A 251 -24.78 -5.61 -9.86
C ASP A 251 -25.82 -5.63 -8.75
N TYR A 252 -26.79 -4.71 -8.82
CA TYR A 252 -27.86 -4.61 -7.83
C TYR A 252 -28.87 -5.75 -7.94
N ASP A 253 -29.18 -6.18 -9.17
CA ASP A 253 -30.20 -7.21 -9.43
C ASP A 253 -29.66 -8.58 -9.04
N ASN A 254 -28.38 -8.81 -9.32
CA ASN A 254 -27.66 -10.03 -8.96
C ASN A 254 -26.99 -9.96 -7.57
N GLN A 255 -27.16 -8.90 -6.77
CA GLN A 255 -26.50 -8.80 -5.44
C GLN A 255 -24.98 -9.07 -5.45
N ASP A 256 -24.31 -8.76 -6.57
CA ASP A 256 -22.86 -8.86 -6.66
C ASP A 256 -22.26 -7.69 -5.90
N TYR A 257 -21.66 -7.98 -4.75
CA TYR A 257 -21.37 -6.97 -3.74
C TYR A 257 -20.04 -7.25 -3.05
N PHE A 258 -19.31 -6.18 -2.81
CA PHE A 258 -18.10 -6.18 -2.02
C PHE A 258 -18.25 -5.17 -0.88
N ALA A 259 -17.90 -5.58 0.33
CA ALA A 259 -17.73 -4.65 1.43
C ALA A 259 -16.53 -4.99 2.29
N SER A 260 -15.96 -3.97 2.92
CA SER A 260 -14.89 -4.18 3.89
C SER A 260 -14.77 -3.06 4.91
N VAL A 261 -14.22 -3.38 6.06
CA VAL A 261 -14.00 -2.46 7.18
C VAL A 261 -12.81 -2.94 8.00
N VAL A 262 -12.04 -2.01 8.57
CA VAL A 262 -10.89 -2.35 9.43
C VAL A 262 -11.01 -1.67 10.78
N TYR A 263 -11.00 -2.48 11.83
CA TYR A 263 -11.05 -2.06 13.22
C TYR A 263 -9.71 -2.24 13.91
N VAL A 264 -9.51 -1.49 14.99
CA VAL A 264 -8.41 -1.71 15.93
C VAL A 264 -8.91 -1.95 17.34
N LEU A 265 -8.36 -2.99 17.95
CA LEU A 265 -8.54 -3.29 19.36
C LEU A 265 -7.28 -2.86 20.11
N THR A 266 -7.42 -1.86 20.96
CA THR A 266 -6.37 -1.40 21.86
C THR A 266 -6.70 -1.79 23.31
N SER A 267 -5.76 -2.43 23.98
CA SER A 267 -5.74 -2.57 25.45
C SER A 267 -4.31 -2.36 25.93
N GLU A 268 -4.11 -2.17 27.25
CA GLU A 268 -2.86 -1.67 27.86
C GLU A 268 -1.56 -2.33 27.36
N ASN A 269 -1.60 -3.54 26.78
CA ASN A 269 -0.45 -4.16 26.09
C ASN A 269 -0.80 -4.94 24.81
N ASN A 270 -2.02 -4.80 24.28
CA ASN A 270 -2.45 -5.55 23.10
C ASN A 270 -2.95 -4.61 22.01
N LEU A 271 -2.38 -4.77 20.83
CA LEU A 271 -2.77 -4.09 19.61
C LEU A 271 -3.15 -5.17 18.61
N GLN A 272 -4.43 -5.22 18.24
CA GLN A 272 -4.91 -6.14 17.21
C GLN A 272 -5.66 -5.37 16.14
N LEU A 273 -5.47 -5.78 14.88
CA LEU A 273 -6.31 -5.36 13.76
C LEU A 273 -7.31 -6.45 13.44
N LEU A 274 -8.54 -6.02 13.16
CA LEU A 274 -9.57 -6.87 12.57
C LEU A 274 -9.92 -6.31 11.20
N ASP A 275 -9.56 -7.05 10.15
CA ASP A 275 -9.93 -6.73 8.76
C ASP A 275 -11.08 -7.67 8.36
N ILE A 276 -12.23 -7.07 8.05
CA ILE A 276 -13.45 -7.78 7.72
C ILE A 276 -13.79 -7.49 6.27
N GLN A 277 -14.11 -8.55 5.53
CA GLN A 277 -14.51 -8.49 4.13
C GLN A 277 -15.78 -9.31 3.90
N ILE A 278 -16.68 -8.80 3.06
CA ILE A 278 -17.79 -9.55 2.47
C ILE A 278 -17.63 -9.53 0.96
N THR A 279 -17.72 -10.70 0.34
CA THR A 279 -17.80 -10.88 -1.11
C THR A 279 -19.04 -11.67 -1.43
N SER A 280 -19.81 -11.25 -2.43
CA SER A 280 -20.94 -12.04 -2.93
C SER A 280 -21.01 -12.03 -4.44
N LEU A 281 -21.52 -13.15 -4.95
CA LEU A 281 -21.96 -13.35 -6.32
C LEU A 281 -23.37 -13.93 -6.20
N HIS A 282 -24.40 -13.24 -6.71
CA HIS A 282 -25.78 -13.67 -6.46
C HIS A 282 -26.14 -13.64 -4.96
N ASN A 283 -27.00 -14.58 -4.53
CA ASN A 283 -27.47 -14.67 -3.14
C ASN A 283 -26.53 -15.47 -2.22
N SER A 284 -25.32 -15.75 -2.68
CA SER A 284 -24.31 -16.47 -1.89
C SER A 284 -22.98 -15.73 -1.91
N GLY A 285 -22.14 -16.03 -0.93
CA GLY A 285 -20.89 -15.33 -0.79
C GLY A 285 -20.14 -15.73 0.46
N ASN A 286 -19.15 -14.93 0.80
CA ASN A 286 -18.24 -15.20 1.88
C ASN A 286 -18.02 -13.97 2.76
N LEU A 287 -18.08 -14.20 4.06
CA LEU A 287 -17.59 -13.32 5.10
C LEU A 287 -16.21 -13.80 5.51
N ILE A 288 -15.23 -12.90 5.49
CA ILE A 288 -13.86 -13.19 5.86
C ILE A 288 -13.45 -12.25 6.97
N ILE A 289 -12.85 -12.80 8.03
CA ILE A 289 -12.36 -12.03 9.18
C ILE A 289 -10.90 -12.38 9.38
N TRP A 290 -10.04 -11.37 9.31
CA TRP A 290 -8.62 -11.47 9.58
C TRP A 290 -8.28 -10.79 10.88
N ALA A 291 -7.57 -11.48 11.76
CA ALA A 291 -6.99 -10.92 12.97
C ALA A 291 -5.47 -10.85 12.82
N THR A 292 -4.89 -9.67 13.06
CA THR A 292 -3.43 -9.45 13.11
C THR A 292 -3.04 -8.92 14.47
N GLY A 293 -2.01 -9.46 15.12
CA GLY A 293 -1.62 -9.03 16.46
C GLY A 293 -0.38 -9.74 17.00
N LYS A 294 0.19 -9.24 18.10
CA LYS A 294 1.46 -9.73 18.67
C LYS A 294 1.44 -11.21 19.08
N ASP A 295 0.33 -11.63 19.66
CA ASP A 295 0.19 -12.93 20.33
C ASP A 295 -0.76 -13.81 19.53
N GLU A 296 -0.20 -14.86 18.92
CA GLU A 296 -0.91 -15.78 18.05
C GLU A 296 -2.04 -16.53 18.77
N GLN A 297 -1.84 -16.94 20.04
CA GLN A 297 -2.88 -17.65 20.79
C GLN A 297 -4.09 -16.76 21.02
N ARG A 298 -3.86 -15.47 21.29
CA ARG A 298 -4.94 -14.49 21.44
C ARG A 298 -5.68 -14.21 20.14
N LEU A 299 -5.05 -14.37 18.97
CA LEU A 299 -5.75 -14.21 17.69
C LEU A 299 -6.86 -15.23 17.55
N SER A 300 -6.60 -16.49 17.91
CA SER A 300 -7.62 -17.53 17.92
C SER A 300 -8.75 -17.17 18.87
N THR A 301 -8.44 -16.76 20.11
CA THR A 301 -9.46 -16.33 21.08
C THR A 301 -10.30 -15.15 20.61
N THR A 302 -9.68 -14.14 19.99
CA THR A 302 -10.39 -12.99 19.42
C THR A 302 -11.32 -13.44 18.29
N LEU A 303 -10.83 -14.29 17.39
CA LEU A 303 -11.64 -14.82 16.28
C LEU A 303 -12.80 -15.69 16.79
N ASP A 304 -12.58 -16.52 17.82
CA ASP A 304 -13.62 -17.33 18.46
C ASP A 304 -14.71 -16.45 19.09
N TYR A 305 -14.32 -15.42 19.83
CA TYR A 305 -15.27 -14.51 20.47
C TYR A 305 -16.21 -13.82 19.47
N TYR A 306 -15.65 -13.28 18.37
CA TYR A 306 -16.48 -12.62 17.36
C TYR A 306 -17.22 -13.62 16.46
N GLU A 307 -16.70 -14.83 16.28
CA GLU A 307 -17.44 -15.92 15.61
C GLU A 307 -18.75 -16.21 16.34
N ASP A 308 -18.72 -16.38 17.66
CA ASP A 308 -19.91 -16.66 18.46
C ASP A 308 -20.98 -15.56 18.30
N LEU A 309 -20.57 -14.29 18.33
CA LEU A 309 -21.49 -13.15 18.15
C LEU A 309 -22.10 -13.12 16.74
N ILE A 310 -21.32 -13.45 15.72
CA ILE A 310 -21.76 -13.44 14.32
C ILE A 310 -22.73 -14.59 14.04
N ILE A 311 -22.42 -15.80 14.52
CA ILE A 311 -23.28 -16.98 14.38
C ILE A 311 -24.62 -16.75 15.09
N GLN A 312 -24.60 -16.21 16.31
CA GLN A 312 -25.82 -15.91 17.07
C GLN A 312 -26.73 -14.91 16.35
N MET A 313 -26.16 -14.00 15.54
CA MET A 313 -26.91 -12.99 14.80
C MET A 313 -27.43 -13.46 13.44
N LYS A 314 -26.91 -14.55 12.87
CA LYS A 314 -27.22 -14.98 11.49
C LYS A 314 -27.36 -16.49 11.36
N GLN A 315 -28.61 -16.92 11.17
CA GLN A 315 -28.93 -18.24 10.62
C GLN A 315 -28.46 -18.29 9.16
N GLY A 316 -27.58 -19.23 8.80
CA GLY A 316 -27.17 -19.47 7.40
C GLY A 316 -25.70 -19.22 7.06
N LEU A 317 -24.80 -19.10 8.05
CA LEU A 317 -23.36 -19.21 7.83
C LEU A 317 -22.95 -20.68 7.94
N GLU A 318 -22.57 -21.27 6.81
CA GLU A 318 -22.31 -22.69 6.67
C GLU A 318 -20.92 -22.87 6.04
N GLU A 319 -19.90 -23.10 6.87
CA GLU A 319 -18.54 -23.60 6.55
C GLU A 319 -17.42 -22.72 7.11
N LYS A 320 -16.38 -23.39 7.64
CA LYS A 320 -15.22 -22.79 8.31
C LYS A 320 -13.95 -23.26 7.61
N ILE A 321 -13.24 -22.34 6.97
CA ILE A 321 -11.90 -22.60 6.43
C ILE A 321 -10.93 -21.60 7.03
N GLU A 322 -9.86 -22.10 7.64
CA GLU A 322 -8.74 -21.26 8.08
C GLU A 322 -7.94 -20.81 6.86
N ILE A 323 -7.75 -19.50 6.69
CA ILE A 323 -6.96 -18.95 5.60
C ILE A 323 -5.60 -18.49 6.14
N LEU A 324 -4.53 -19.02 5.54
CA LEU A 324 -3.16 -18.81 5.98
C LEU A 324 -2.30 -17.98 5.00
N SER A 325 -2.84 -17.52 3.86
CA SER A 325 -2.01 -16.92 2.80
C SER A 325 -2.72 -15.89 1.91
N ILE A 326 -1.91 -15.15 1.13
CA ILE A 326 -2.31 -14.20 0.05
C ILE A 326 -2.82 -15.00 -1.17
N ARG A 327 -3.80 -15.86 -0.96
CA ARG A 327 -4.48 -16.60 -2.01
C ARG A 327 -5.91 -16.12 -2.12
N CYS A 328 -6.51 -16.32 -3.28
CA CYS A 328 -7.91 -16.05 -3.47
C CYS A 328 -8.69 -16.83 -2.40
N PRO A 329 -9.47 -16.15 -1.54
CA PRO A 329 -10.21 -16.83 -0.50
C PRO A 329 -11.27 -17.76 -1.08
N GLU A 330 -11.67 -17.57 -2.35
CA GLU A 330 -12.60 -18.46 -3.05
C GLU A 330 -11.96 -19.73 -3.58
N CYS A 331 -11.04 -19.60 -4.53
CA CYS A 331 -10.52 -20.77 -5.24
C CYS A 331 -9.12 -21.23 -4.77
N GLY A 332 -8.50 -20.50 -3.83
CA GLY A 332 -7.12 -20.76 -3.41
C GLY A 332 -6.06 -20.42 -4.47
N GLY A 333 -6.47 -19.90 -5.63
CA GLY A 333 -5.55 -19.45 -6.68
C GLY A 333 -4.74 -18.24 -6.25
N GLU A 334 -3.54 -18.07 -6.81
CA GLU A 334 -2.72 -16.89 -6.56
C GLU A 334 -3.41 -15.63 -7.08
N LEU A 335 -3.46 -14.58 -6.27
CA LEU A 335 -4.07 -13.31 -6.69
C LEU A 335 -3.07 -12.53 -7.55
N PRO A 336 -3.45 -12.11 -8.77
CA PRO A 336 -2.53 -11.43 -9.67
C PRO A 336 -2.24 -10.02 -9.16
N ILE A 337 -1.03 -9.83 -8.64
CA ILE A 337 -0.59 -8.58 -8.00
C ILE A 337 -0.74 -7.37 -8.94
N LYS A 338 -0.61 -7.58 -10.26
CA LYS A 338 -0.73 -6.55 -11.30
C LYS A 338 -2.12 -5.89 -11.39
N HIS A 339 -3.14 -6.48 -10.78
CA HIS A 339 -4.52 -5.97 -10.84
C HIS A 339 -5.00 -5.45 -9.48
N ILE A 340 -4.11 -5.33 -8.50
CA ILE A 340 -4.45 -4.76 -7.19
C ILE A 340 -4.58 -3.24 -7.34
N ASN A 341 -5.75 -2.68 -7.00
CA ASN A 341 -5.94 -1.23 -6.96
C ASN A 341 -5.38 -0.62 -5.65
N MET A 342 -5.43 0.71 -5.54
CA MET A 342 -4.92 1.44 -4.36
C MET A 342 -5.61 1.06 -3.03
N ASN A 343 -6.82 0.51 -3.08
CA ASN A 343 -7.54 0.02 -1.91
C ASN A 343 -7.18 -1.43 -1.56
N GLY A 344 -6.36 -2.09 -2.38
CA GLY A 344 -5.97 -3.48 -2.23
C GLY A 344 -6.98 -4.49 -2.77
N ILE A 345 -7.93 -4.03 -3.60
CA ILE A 345 -8.93 -4.89 -4.24
C ILE A 345 -8.34 -5.45 -5.54
N VAL A 346 -8.55 -6.74 -5.76
CA VAL A 346 -8.03 -7.51 -6.89
C VAL A 346 -9.07 -8.52 -7.35
N GLU A 347 -9.22 -8.67 -8.66
CA GLU A 347 -10.03 -9.74 -9.26
C GLU A 347 -9.16 -10.98 -9.48
N CYS A 348 -9.63 -12.14 -9.01
CA CYS A 348 -8.91 -13.38 -9.19
C CYS A 348 -9.03 -13.88 -10.64
N VAL A 349 -7.91 -14.03 -11.36
CA VAL A 349 -7.90 -14.54 -12.75
C VAL A 349 -8.41 -15.98 -12.91
N PHE A 350 -8.50 -16.75 -11.82
CA PHE A 350 -8.94 -18.15 -11.86
C PHE A 350 -10.45 -18.31 -11.67
N CYS A 351 -11.08 -17.47 -10.86
CA CYS A 351 -12.50 -17.58 -10.53
C CYS A 351 -13.29 -16.28 -10.76
N ASN A 352 -12.63 -15.23 -11.25
CA ASN A 352 -13.16 -13.88 -11.47
C ASN A 352 -13.84 -13.25 -10.24
N THR A 353 -13.60 -13.81 -9.05
CA THR A 353 -14.15 -13.24 -7.82
C THR A 353 -13.27 -12.09 -7.36
N ILE A 354 -13.92 -10.99 -7.01
CA ILE A 354 -13.28 -9.82 -6.45
C ILE A 354 -12.93 -10.11 -5.00
N SER A 355 -11.69 -9.81 -4.60
CA SER A 355 -11.20 -9.98 -3.25
C SER A 355 -10.38 -8.78 -2.82
N ARG A 356 -10.09 -8.64 -1.52
CA ARG A 356 -9.20 -7.64 -0.98
C ARG A 356 -8.09 -8.32 -0.19
N ILE A 357 -6.85 -7.88 -0.43
CA ILE A 357 -5.71 -8.36 0.33
C ILE A 357 -5.84 -7.87 1.78
N PRO A 358 -5.51 -8.66 2.82
CA PRO A 358 -5.64 -8.21 4.20
C PRO A 358 -4.74 -6.99 4.48
N LYS A 359 -5.19 -6.07 5.35
CA LYS A 359 -4.51 -4.81 5.66
C LYS A 359 -3.04 -4.98 6.03
N SER A 360 -2.70 -6.06 6.74
CA SER A 360 -1.33 -6.39 7.15
C SER A 360 -0.38 -6.63 5.98
N PHE A 361 -0.88 -7.02 4.81
CA PHE A 361 -0.12 -7.25 3.59
C PHE A 361 -0.25 -6.14 2.54
N ARG A 362 -1.21 -5.21 2.70
CA ARG A 362 -1.49 -4.14 1.73
C ARG A 362 -0.53 -2.96 1.80
N TYR A 363 0.03 -2.69 2.97
CA TYR A 363 0.88 -1.54 3.20
C TYR A 363 2.28 -1.99 3.43
#